data_AF-A0A5J4QDG6-F1
#
_entry.id   AF-A0A5J4QDG6-F1
#
_cell.length_a   1.000
_cell.length_b   1.000
_cell.length_c   1.000
_cell.angle_alpha   90.00
_cell.angle_beta   90.00
_cell.angle_gamma   90.00
#
_symmetry.space_group_name_H-M   'P 1'
#
loop_
_entity.id
_entity.type
_entity.pdbx_description
1 polymer ?
#
loop_
_entity_poly.entity_id
_entity_poly.type
_entity_poly.pdbx_seq_one_letter_code
_entity_poly.pdbx_strand_id
1 'polypeptide(L)'
;YHKVRINYYTHRKDNKEGWDNIDIVGWMGYPMQLKVDFLCRDSILAAPLVLDLILFTDLAQRAGFSGIQDWLSFYFKSPMHDFDHVPEHDLFIQYTKLKNTLRKMIGEETIDYLD
;
A
#
# COMPACT_ATOMS: atom_id res chain seq x y z
N TYR A 1 13.15 15.80 7.48
CA TYR A 1 12.52 16.63 6.44
C TYR A 1 11.92 15.69 5.41
N HIS A 2 10.66 15.87 5.00
CA HIS A 2 10.01 15.06 3.97
C HIS A 2 9.31 15.98 2.98
N LYS A 3 9.61 15.85 1.69
CA LYS A 3 9.08 16.71 0.64
C LYS A 3 8.64 15.88 -0.55
N VAL A 4 7.39 16.05 -0.94
CA VAL A 4 6.82 15.45 -2.14
C VAL A 4 6.55 16.55 -3.16
N ARG A 5 6.90 16.31 -4.43
CA ARG A 5 6.59 17.20 -5.54
C ARG A 5 6.03 16.38 -6.70
N ILE A 6 5.04 16.95 -7.37
CA ILE A 6 4.50 16.42 -8.62
C ILE A 6 4.59 17.55 -9.62
N ASN A 7 5.32 17.34 -10.71
CA ASN A 7 5.47 18.30 -11.79
C ASN A 7 4.86 17.73 -13.06
N TYR A 8 4.09 18.54 -13.78
CA TYR A 8 3.55 18.11 -15.07
C TYR A 8 4.59 18.30 -16.17
N TYR A 9 4.89 17.23 -16.90
CA TYR A 9 5.78 17.26 -18.05
C TYR A 9 5.09 16.64 -19.27
N THR A 10 4.61 17.51 -20.15
CA THR A 10 3.64 17.20 -21.22
C THR A 10 4.05 16.02 -22.11
N HIS A 11 5.33 15.86 -22.40
CA HIS A 11 5.82 14.85 -23.34
C HIS A 11 5.75 13.40 -22.81
N ARG A 12 5.75 13.21 -21.48
CA ARG A 12 5.76 11.89 -20.84
C ARG A 12 4.39 11.19 -20.89
N LYS A 13 3.29 11.95 -20.92
CA LYS A 13 1.91 11.44 -20.87
C LYS A 13 1.72 10.47 -19.68
N ASP A 14 1.33 9.22 -19.94
CA ASP A 14 1.13 8.17 -18.92
C ASP A 14 2.44 7.62 -18.34
N ASN A 15 3.59 7.85 -18.99
CA ASN A 15 4.87 7.39 -18.47
C ASN A 15 5.29 8.27 -17.30
N LYS A 16 5.18 7.79 -16.07
CA LYS A 16 5.64 8.51 -14.89
C LYS A 16 7.08 8.19 -14.59
N GLU A 17 7.69 9.14 -13.91
CA GLU A 17 9.05 9.06 -13.41
C GLU A 17 9.04 9.51 -11.95
N GLY A 18 9.40 8.61 -11.04
CA GLY A 18 9.51 8.85 -9.61
C GLY A 18 10.98 8.92 -9.20
N TRP A 19 11.40 10.05 -8.64
CA TRP A 19 12.76 10.25 -8.13
C TRP A 19 12.70 10.40 -6.61
N ASP A 20 13.30 9.46 -5.90
CA ASP A 20 13.40 9.49 -4.44
C ASP A 20 14.87 9.61 -4.04
N ASN A 21 15.16 10.57 -3.15
CA ASN A 21 16.44 10.67 -2.46
C ASN A 21 16.19 10.48 -0.96
N ILE A 22 16.70 9.38 -0.43
CA ILE A 22 16.52 8.96 0.94
C ILE A 22 17.86 9.11 1.66
N ASP A 23 17.96 10.14 2.50
CA ASP A 23 19.13 10.35 3.35
C ASP A 23 19.04 9.43 4.58
N ILE A 24 20.11 8.67 4.83
CA ILE A 24 20.19 7.72 5.94
C ILE A 24 21.47 7.95 6.76
N VAL A 25 21.44 7.59 8.03
CA VAL A 25 22.59 7.72 8.94
C VAL A 25 23.04 6.34 9.35
N GLY A 26 24.30 6.03 9.06
CA GLY A 26 24.91 4.75 9.36
C GLY A 26 25.55 4.70 10.75
N TRP A 27 26.29 3.62 10.96
CA TRP A 27 27.14 3.45 12.13
C TRP A 27 28.02 4.69 12.36
N MET A 28 28.30 5.04 13.62
CA MET A 28 29.09 6.21 14.01
C MET A 28 28.61 7.56 13.44
N GLY A 29 27.36 7.65 13.00
CA GLY A 29 26.80 8.89 12.47
C GLY A 29 27.24 9.21 11.04
N TYR A 30 27.85 8.27 10.31
CA TYR A 30 28.26 8.50 8.92
C TYR A 30 27.02 8.72 8.03
N PRO A 31 26.89 9.87 7.35
CA PRO A 31 25.77 10.13 6.46
C PRO A 31 25.92 9.32 5.16
N MET A 32 24.81 8.78 4.67
CA MET A 32 24.70 8.00 3.44
C MET A 32 23.41 8.38 2.70
N GLN A 33 23.29 7.98 1.43
CA GLN A 33 22.11 8.25 0.61
C GLN A 33 21.70 7.01 -0.20
N LEU A 34 20.40 6.79 -0.30
CA LEU A 34 19.79 5.88 -1.26
C LEU A 34 19.01 6.70 -2.28
N LYS A 35 19.29 6.49 -3.58
CA LYS A 35 18.57 7.14 -4.68
C LYS A 35 17.81 6.08 -5.46
N VAL A 36 16.54 6.34 -5.72
CA VAL A 36 15.68 5.47 -6.51
C VAL A 36 15.12 6.30 -7.66
N ASP A 37 15.27 5.78 -8.88
CA ASP A 37 14.60 6.30 -10.07
C ASP A 37 13.68 5.21 -10.62
N PHE A 38 12.38 5.51 -10.63
CA PHE A 38 11.34 4.60 -11.02
C PHE A 38 10.59 5.12 -12.25
N LEU A 39 10.96 4.57 -13.41
CA LEU A 39 10.23 4.78 -14.66
C LEU A 39 9.08 3.77 -14.75
N CYS A 40 7.86 4.27 -14.79
CA CYS A 40 6.68 3.43 -14.81
C CYS A 40 5.57 4.00 -15.69
N ARG A 41 4.46 3.28 -15.78
CA ARG A 41 3.24 3.71 -16.45
C ARG A 41 2.11 3.69 -15.44
N ASP A 42 1.53 4.85 -15.15
CA ASP A 42 0.57 4.97 -14.04
C ASP A 42 -0.66 4.12 -14.29
N SER A 43 -1.19 4.13 -15.51
CA SER A 43 -2.44 3.42 -15.83
C SER A 43 -2.32 1.90 -15.68
N ILE A 44 -1.22 1.29 -16.13
CA ILE A 44 -1.06 -0.18 -16.05
C ILE A 44 -0.74 -0.66 -14.64
N LEU A 45 -0.17 0.20 -13.80
CA LEU A 45 0.00 -0.09 -12.37
C LEU A 45 -1.32 0.06 -11.62
N ALA A 46 -2.14 1.06 -11.95
CA ALA A 46 -3.41 1.31 -11.27
C ALA A 46 -4.52 0.33 -11.65
N ALA A 47 -4.62 -0.06 -12.94
CA ALA A 47 -5.68 -0.95 -13.43
C ALA A 47 -5.86 -2.26 -12.64
N PRO A 48 -4.81 -3.06 -12.35
CA PRO A 48 -4.96 -4.27 -11.55
C PRO A 48 -5.35 -4.00 -10.11
N LEU A 49 -4.88 -2.90 -9.50
CA LEU A 49 -5.28 -2.53 -8.12
C LEU A 49 -6.79 -2.24 -8.05
N VAL A 50 -7.33 -1.56 -9.06
CA VAL A 50 -8.77 -1.28 -9.16
C VAL A 50 -9.57 -2.57 -9.37
N LEU A 51 -9.06 -3.48 -10.21
CA LEU A 51 -9.70 -4.78 -10.42
C LEU A 51 -9.79 -5.59 -9.11
N ASP A 52 -8.67 -5.69 -8.39
CA ASP A 52 -8.63 -6.39 -7.09
C ASP A 52 -9.60 -5.76 -6.08
N LEU A 53 -9.65 -4.42 -6.00
CA LEU A 53 -10.58 -3.71 -5.13
C LEU A 53 -12.04 -4.03 -5.44
N ILE A 54 -12.42 -4.11 -6.71
CA ILE A 54 -13.79 -4.47 -7.12
C ILE A 54 -14.09 -5.91 -6.71
N LEU A 55 -13.19 -6.85 -6.99
CA LEU A 55 -13.35 -8.26 -6.66
C LEU A 55 -13.48 -8.48 -5.14
N PHE A 56 -12.60 -7.84 -4.36
CA PHE A 56 -12.64 -7.97 -2.91
C PHE A 56 -13.80 -7.25 -2.25
N THR A 57 -14.27 -6.14 -2.82
CA THR A 57 -15.47 -5.45 -2.33
C THR A 57 -16.73 -6.27 -2.59
N ASP A 58 -16.85 -6.90 -3.76
CA ASP A 58 -17.93 -7.86 -4.04
C ASP A 58 -17.87 -9.08 -3.10
N LEU A 59 -16.68 -9.61 -2.82
CA LEU A 59 -16.49 -10.67 -1.82
C LEU A 59 -16.94 -10.22 -0.42
N ALA A 60 -16.52 -9.04 0.05
CA ALA A 60 -16.94 -8.49 1.33
C ALA A 60 -18.46 -8.39 1.42
N GLN A 61 -19.11 -7.87 0.37
CA GLN A 61 -20.56 -7.76 0.32
C GLN A 61 -21.24 -9.14 0.46
N ARG A 62 -20.76 -10.15 -0.25
CA ARG A 62 -21.29 -11.53 -0.17
C ARG A 62 -21.02 -12.19 1.18
N ALA A 63 -19.91 -11.84 1.83
CA ALA A 63 -19.56 -12.29 3.18
C ALA A 63 -20.32 -11.53 4.29
N GLY A 64 -21.17 -10.55 3.92
CA GLY A 64 -21.93 -9.73 4.87
C GLY A 64 -21.10 -8.68 5.61
N PHE A 65 -19.89 -8.37 5.12
CA PHE A 65 -19.05 -7.34 5.71
C PHE A 65 -19.61 -5.95 5.39
N SER A 66 -19.49 -5.03 6.35
CA SER A 66 -19.98 -3.66 6.21
C SER A 66 -19.08 -2.68 6.97
N GLY A 67 -19.26 -1.38 6.73
CA GLY A 67 -18.43 -0.34 7.35
C GLY A 67 -17.02 -0.30 6.75
N ILE A 68 -16.06 0.21 7.54
CA ILE A 68 -14.67 0.38 7.13
C ILE A 68 -14.05 -1.00 6.84
N GLN A 69 -13.67 -1.23 5.59
CA GLN A 69 -12.96 -2.44 5.16
C GLN A 69 -11.45 -2.26 5.35
N ASP A 70 -11.02 -2.25 6.60
CA ASP A 70 -9.65 -1.97 7.01
C ASP A 70 -8.60 -2.97 6.48
N TRP A 71 -9.03 -4.17 6.08
CA TRP A 71 -8.21 -5.21 5.45
C TRP A 71 -7.87 -4.93 3.97
N LEU A 72 -8.56 -3.95 3.35
CA LEU A 72 -8.24 -3.46 2.00
C LEU A 72 -7.21 -2.33 2.00
N SER A 73 -6.65 -1.97 3.17
CA SER A 73 -5.69 -0.87 3.32
C SER A 73 -4.47 -0.97 2.40
N PHE A 74 -4.05 -2.19 2.04
CA PHE A 74 -2.97 -2.49 1.10
C PHE A 74 -3.07 -1.74 -0.22
N TYR A 75 -4.29 -1.46 -0.69
CA TYR A 75 -4.55 -0.83 -1.99
C TYR A 75 -4.64 0.71 -1.94
N PHE A 76 -4.57 1.32 -0.75
CA PHE A 76 -4.78 2.76 -0.57
C PHE A 76 -3.57 3.48 0.01
N LYS A 77 -3.24 4.63 -0.57
CA LYS A 77 -2.20 5.52 -0.04
C LYS A 77 -2.54 6.07 1.35
N SER A 78 -3.82 6.31 1.60
CA SER A 78 -4.35 6.84 2.86
C SER A 78 -5.53 5.99 3.28
N PRO A 79 -5.27 4.83 3.93
CA PRO A 79 -6.34 3.90 4.28
C PRO A 79 -7.26 4.53 5.33
N MET A 80 -8.56 4.28 5.19
CA MET A 80 -9.53 4.64 6.22
C MET A 80 -9.32 3.74 7.45
N HIS A 81 -9.51 4.31 8.63
CA HIS A 81 -9.38 3.63 9.91
C HIS A 81 -10.45 4.18 10.87
N ASP A 82 -10.72 3.47 11.95
CA ASP A 82 -11.61 3.95 13.02
C ASP A 82 -10.94 5.07 13.85
N PHE A 83 -11.70 5.66 14.77
CA PHE A 83 -11.23 6.79 15.59
C PHE A 83 -10.24 6.38 16.69
N ASP A 84 -10.19 5.11 17.07
CA ASP A 84 -9.39 4.61 18.18
C ASP A 84 -7.99 4.15 17.73
N HIS A 85 -7.81 3.93 16.43
CA HIS A 85 -6.56 3.46 15.84
C HIS A 85 -5.93 4.49 14.89
N VAL A 86 -4.64 4.31 14.62
CA VAL A 86 -3.91 5.03 13.56
C VAL A 86 -3.87 4.18 12.28
N PRO A 87 -3.79 4.81 11.08
CA PRO A 87 -3.68 4.06 9.85
C PRO A 87 -2.33 3.35 9.78
N GLU A 88 -2.36 2.05 9.54
CA GLU A 88 -1.17 1.28 9.20
C GLU A 88 -0.71 1.65 7.78
N HIS A 89 0.59 1.88 7.58
CA HIS A 89 1.20 2.24 6.29
C HIS A 89 2.33 1.30 5.87
N ASP A 90 2.71 0.33 6.71
CA ASP A 90 3.62 -0.75 6.34
C ASP A 90 2.93 -1.75 5.41
N LEU A 91 3.39 -1.78 4.16
CA LEU A 91 2.81 -2.59 3.10
C LEU A 91 2.80 -4.10 3.42
N PHE A 92 3.78 -4.60 4.17
CA PHE A 92 3.86 -6.02 4.55
C PHE A 92 2.86 -6.37 5.64
N ILE A 93 2.68 -5.48 6.62
CA ILE A 93 1.66 -5.65 7.66
C ILE A 93 0.27 -5.62 7.03
N GLN A 94 0.01 -4.64 6.16
CA GLN A 94 -1.25 -4.55 5.41
C GLN A 94 -1.51 -5.80 4.55
N TYR A 95 -0.47 -6.35 3.92
CA TYR A 95 -0.58 -7.59 3.13
C TYR A 95 -0.90 -8.82 4.00
N THR A 96 -0.27 -8.91 5.18
CA THR A 96 -0.61 -9.96 6.15
C THR A 96 -2.04 -9.81 6.65
N LYS A 97 -2.50 -8.59 6.93
CA LYS A 97 -3.89 -8.31 7.30
C LYS A 97 -4.88 -8.77 6.23
N LEU A 98 -4.63 -8.44 4.96
CA LEU A 98 -5.41 -8.93 3.81
C LEU A 98 -5.51 -10.45 3.81
N LYS A 99 -4.36 -11.16 3.87
CA LYS A 99 -4.33 -12.63 3.88
C LYS A 99 -5.05 -13.22 5.09
N ASN A 100 -4.83 -12.69 6.28
CA ASN A 100 -5.42 -13.21 7.51
C ASN A 100 -6.94 -13.02 7.54
N THR A 101 -7.46 -11.94 6.95
CA THR A 101 -8.91 -11.78 6.77
C THR A 101 -9.47 -12.86 5.84
N LEU A 102 -8.81 -13.14 4.70
CA LEU A 102 -9.24 -14.20 3.79
C LEU A 102 -9.17 -15.60 4.43
N ARG A 103 -8.14 -15.87 5.25
CA ARG A 103 -8.01 -17.13 6.01
C ARG A 103 -9.16 -17.29 7.01
N LYS A 104 -9.48 -16.24 7.76
CA LYS A 104 -10.62 -16.23 8.69
C LYS A 104 -11.95 -16.50 7.97
N MET A 105 -12.14 -15.96 6.76
CA MET A 105 -13.35 -16.21 5.97
C MET A 105 -13.56 -17.70 5.64
N ILE A 106 -12.48 -18.47 5.48
CA ILE A 106 -12.54 -19.91 5.20
C ILE A 106 -12.39 -20.78 6.47
N GLY A 107 -12.35 -20.18 7.66
CA GLY A 107 -12.19 -20.89 8.92
C GLY A 107 -10.77 -21.38 9.22
N GLU A 108 -9.76 -20.85 8.53
CA GLU A 108 -8.36 -21.17 8.79
C GLU A 108 -7.75 -20.23 9.86
N GLU A 109 -6.74 -20.75 10.58
CA GLU A 109 -5.97 -19.97 11.55
C GLU A 109 -5.14 -18.88 10.86
N THR A 110 -4.96 -17.74 11.54
CA THR A 110 -4.12 -16.65 11.05
C THR A 110 -2.66 -17.04 11.08
N ILE A 111 -1.89 -16.55 10.10
CA ILE A 111 -0.44 -16.70 10.09
C ILE A 111 0.15 -15.44 10.71
N ASP A 112 0.96 -15.62 11.74
CA ASP A 112 1.84 -14.57 12.23
C ASP A 112 3.27 -14.85 11.77
N TYR A 113 4.10 -13.81 11.67
CA TYR A 113 5.49 -13.92 11.18
C TYR A 113 6.41 -14.70 12.14
N LEU A 114 5.87 -15.17 13.26
CA LEU A 114 6.56 -15.86 14.35
C LEU A 114 6.23 -17.36 14.41
N ASP A 115 5.34 -17.86 13.55
CA ASP A 115 5.02 -19.27 13.35
C ASP A 115 5.70 -19.83 12.07
#